data_AF-A0A832DR33-F1
#
_entry.id   AF-A0A832DR33-F1
#
_cell.length_a   1.000
_cell.length_b   1.000
_cell.length_c   1.000
_cell.angle_alpha   90.00
_cell.angle_beta   90.00
_cell.angle_gamma   90.00
#
_symmetry.space_group_name_H-M   'P 1'
#
loop_
_entity.id
_entity.type
_entity.pdbx_description
1 polymer ?
#
loop_
_entity_poly.entity_id
_entity_poly.type
_entity_poly.pdbx_seq_one_letter_code
_entity_poly.pdbx_strand_id
1 'polypeptide(L)'
;MGYSIEHARVKELVEKAQCSGASPHELLNCITEQLRSAGYIPAGTQLLDANVDPAERPEQARFIRIEARKEGDKNIHIFTFAVLKPGGVYKALWLQSAVVEK
;
A
#
# COMPACT_ATOMS: atom_id res chain seq x y z
N MET A 1 17.56 -2.16 13.26
CA MET A 1 16.72 -0.97 12.99
C MET A 1 15.27 -1.32 13.32
N GLY A 2 14.51 -0.39 13.90
CA GLY A 2 13.13 -0.62 14.29
C GLY A 2 12.16 -0.48 13.12
N TYR A 3 12.20 -1.40 12.15
CA TYR A 3 11.32 -1.38 10.98
C TYR A 3 9.84 -1.27 11.34
N SER A 4 9.43 -1.86 12.47
CA SER A 4 8.08 -1.72 13.02
C SER A 4 7.68 -0.27 13.29
N ILE A 5 8.60 0.57 13.77
CA ILE A 5 8.35 2.00 14.04
C ILE A 5 8.22 2.75 12.71
N GLU A 6 9.10 2.47 11.75
CA GLU A 6 9.05 3.13 10.45
C GLU A 6 7.77 2.76 9.67
N HIS A 7 7.39 1.50 9.68
CA HIS A 7 6.16 1.03 9.05
C HIS A 7 4.92 1.59 9.76
N ALA A 8 4.94 1.73 11.10
CA ALA A 8 3.87 2.40 11.84
C ALA A 8 3.72 3.87 11.43
N ARG A 9 4.82 4.59 11.16
CA ARG A 9 4.76 5.97 10.64
C ARG A 9 4.11 6.03 9.25
N VAL A 10 4.40 5.07 8.37
CA VAL A 10 3.73 4.97 7.06
C VAL A 10 2.23 4.73 7.25
N LYS A 11 1.85 3.78 8.13
CA LYS A 11 0.45 3.53 8.47
C LYS A 11 -0.25 4.82 8.89
N GLU A 12 0.33 5.57 9.82
CA GLU A 12 -0.26 6.83 10.29
C GLU A 12 -0.40 7.86 9.17
N LEU A 13 0.59 7.99 8.27
CA LEU A 13 0.50 8.94 7.15
C LEU A 13 -0.65 8.60 6.21
N VAL A 14 -0.79 7.32 5.85
CA VAL A 14 -1.89 6.86 4.98
C VAL A 14 -3.25 7.03 5.65
N GLU A 15 -3.36 6.70 6.94
CA GLU A 15 -4.60 6.85 7.71
C GLU A 15 -4.99 8.34 7.88
N LYS A 16 -4.02 9.22 8.16
CA LYS A 16 -4.22 10.68 8.28
C LYS A 16 -4.59 11.32 6.93
N ALA A 17 -3.99 10.85 5.84
CA ALA A 17 -4.32 11.32 4.49
C ALA A 17 -5.74 10.91 4.04
N GLN A 18 -6.38 9.97 4.75
CA GLN A 18 -7.69 9.42 4.41
C GLN A 18 -7.79 8.98 2.94
N CYS A 19 -6.74 8.29 2.46
CA CYS A 19 -6.66 7.89 1.05
C CYS A 19 -7.95 7.21 0.59
N SER A 20 -8.57 7.82 -0.41
CA SER A 20 -9.84 7.38 -0.99
C SER A 20 -9.91 7.83 -2.45
N GLY A 21 -10.79 7.20 -3.25
CA GLY A 21 -10.95 7.53 -4.66
C GLY A 21 -12.17 6.90 -5.30
N ALA A 22 -12.51 7.35 -6.50
CA ALA A 22 -13.58 6.77 -7.31
C ALA A 22 -13.16 5.43 -7.95
N SER A 23 -11.84 5.16 -7.99
CA SER A 23 -11.26 3.94 -8.54
C SER A 23 -10.14 3.37 -7.64
N PRO A 24 -9.84 2.06 -7.75
CA PRO A 24 -8.67 1.46 -7.09
C PRO A 24 -7.34 2.10 -7.48
N HIS A 25 -7.23 2.63 -8.69
CA HIS A 25 -6.03 3.32 -9.17
C HIS A 25 -5.81 4.66 -8.47
N GLU A 26 -6.86 5.46 -8.27
CA GLU A 26 -6.76 6.69 -7.47
C GLU A 26 -6.32 6.38 -6.04
N LEU A 27 -6.86 5.31 -5.45
CA LEU A 27 -6.47 4.85 -4.13
C LEU A 27 -4.98 4.46 -4.11
N LEU A 28 -4.52 3.67 -5.08
CA LEU A 28 -3.12 3.27 -5.23
C LEU A 28 -2.19 4.48 -5.38
N ASN A 29 -2.59 5.48 -6.18
CA ASN A 29 -1.80 6.69 -6.39
C ASN A 29 -1.63 7.46 -5.08
N CYS A 30 -2.71 7.66 -4.31
CA CYS A 30 -2.64 8.30 -3.00
C CYS A 30 -1.68 7.58 -2.05
N ILE A 31 -1.78 6.25 -1.93
CA ILE A 31 -0.90 5.46 -1.06
C ILE A 31 0.56 5.58 -1.52
N THR A 32 0.80 5.52 -2.82
CA THR A 32 2.14 5.64 -3.42
C THR A 32 2.77 6.99 -3.12
N GLU A 33 1.99 8.08 -3.15
CA GLU A 33 2.46 9.41 -2.75
C GLU A 33 2.80 9.48 -1.26
N GLN A 34 1.98 8.88 -0.38
CA GLN A 34 2.29 8.83 1.06
C GLN A 34 3.54 7.98 1.35
N LEU A 35 3.79 6.93 0.59
CA LEU A 35 5.03 6.16 0.69
C LEU A 35 6.24 6.99 0.28
N ARG A 36 6.14 7.75 -0.82
CA ARG A 36 7.19 8.67 -1.27
C ARG A 36 7.46 9.78 -0.25
N SER A 37 6.42 10.36 0.35
CA SER A 37 6.59 11.38 1.40
C SER A 37 7.23 10.81 2.67
N ALA A 38 7.07 9.51 2.92
CA ALA A 38 7.74 8.78 3.98
C ALA A 38 9.19 8.34 3.64
N GLY A 39 9.70 8.70 2.45
CA GLY A 39 11.06 8.38 1.99
C GLY A 39 11.21 6.99 1.34
N TYR A 40 10.10 6.33 1.02
CA TYR A 40 10.12 5.06 0.29
C TYR A 40 10.03 5.30 -1.23
N ILE A 41 10.66 4.41 -1.99
CA ILE A 41 10.66 4.40 -3.45
C ILE A 41 9.87 3.16 -3.90
N PRO A 42 8.58 3.30 -4.26
CA PRO A 42 7.78 2.20 -4.78
C PRO A 42 8.44 1.59 -6.02
N ALA A 43 8.66 0.28 -5.98
CA ALA A 43 9.34 -0.49 -7.02
C ALA A 43 8.40 -1.46 -7.75
N GLY A 44 7.31 -1.88 -7.10
CA GLY A 44 6.29 -2.74 -7.68
C GLY A 44 4.94 -2.53 -7.00
N THR A 45 3.85 -2.58 -7.76
CA THR A 45 2.49 -2.47 -7.24
C THR A 45 1.63 -3.58 -7.82
N GLN A 46 0.76 -4.15 -6.99
CA GLN A 46 -0.16 -5.21 -7.39
C GLN A 46 -1.55 -4.94 -6.83
N LEU A 47 -2.55 -5.02 -7.70
CA LEU A 47 -3.95 -5.13 -7.33
C LEU A 47 -4.30 -6.61 -7.25
N LEU A 48 -4.72 -7.07 -6.07
CA LEU A 48 -4.98 -8.48 -5.81
C LEU A 48 -6.46 -8.71 -5.50
N ASP A 49 -7.01 -9.83 -5.96
CA ASP A 49 -8.40 -10.23 -5.71
C ASP A 49 -8.58 -10.84 -4.30
N ALA A 50 -9.74 -11.47 -4.05
CA ALA A 50 -10.03 -12.10 -2.76
C ALA A 50 -9.15 -13.32 -2.44
N ASN A 51 -8.57 -13.96 -3.46
CA ASN A 51 -7.69 -15.13 -3.33
C ASN A 51 -6.20 -14.73 -3.23
N VAL A 52 -5.90 -13.42 -3.25
CA VAL A 52 -4.53 -12.88 -3.25
C VAL A 52 -3.81 -13.13 -4.59
N ASP A 53 -4.57 -13.35 -5.66
CA ASP A 53 -4.08 -13.44 -7.04
C ASP A 53 -4.18 -12.09 -7.74
N PRO A 54 -3.39 -11.81 -8.79
CA PRO A 54 -3.56 -10.61 -9.60
C PRO A 54 -5.00 -10.46 -10.09
N ALA A 55 -5.64 -9.34 -9.76
CA ALA A 55 -7.03 -9.12 -10.13
C ALA A 55 -7.16 -8.99 -11.66
N GLU A 56 -8.10 -9.74 -12.26
CA GLU A 56 -8.37 -9.65 -13.71
C GLU A 56 -8.88 -8.26 -14.11
N ARG A 57 -9.62 -7.60 -13.21
CA ARG A 57 -10.08 -6.24 -13.37
C ARG A 57 -9.79 -5.44 -12.10
N PRO A 58 -9.38 -4.17 -12.21
CA PRO A 58 -9.07 -3.33 -11.04
C PRO A 58 -10.21 -3.28 -10.02
N GLU A 59 -11.47 -3.24 -10.48
CA GLU A 59 -12.64 -3.11 -9.62
C GLU A 59 -12.86 -4.32 -8.71
N GLN A 60 -12.28 -5.48 -9.06
CA GLN A 60 -12.31 -6.70 -8.27
C GLN A 60 -11.24 -6.73 -7.17
N ALA A 61 -10.30 -5.77 -7.18
CA ALA A 61 -9.23 -5.72 -6.21
C ALA A 61 -9.76 -5.63 -4.78
N ARG A 62 -9.32 -6.56 -3.95
CA ARG A 62 -9.54 -6.61 -2.51
C ARG A 62 -8.31 -6.21 -1.73
N PHE A 63 -7.13 -6.28 -2.34
CA PHE A 63 -5.89 -5.85 -1.72
C PHE A 63 -5.03 -5.04 -2.69
N ILE A 64 -4.25 -4.13 -2.12
CA ILE A 64 -3.15 -3.43 -2.77
C ILE A 64 -1.87 -3.87 -2.08
N ARG A 65 -0.94 -4.47 -2.83
CA ARG A 65 0.41 -4.75 -2.36
C ARG A 65 1.38 -3.81 -3.06
N ILE A 66 2.25 -3.18 -2.28
CA ILE A 66 3.30 -2.29 -2.78
C ILE A 66 4.63 -2.77 -2.25
N GLU A 67 5.54 -3.09 -3.16
CA GLU A 67 6.95 -3.28 -2.87
C GLU A 67 7.65 -1.94 -3.01
N ALA A 68 8.49 -1.61 -2.03
CA ALA A 68 9.22 -0.36 -1.99
C ALA A 68 10.65 -0.57 -1.48
N ARG A 69 11.54 0.31 -1.90
CA ARG A 69 12.91 0.42 -1.40
C ARG A 69 13.05 1.69 -0.59
N LYS A 70 14.12 1.79 0.19
CA LYS A 70 14.49 3.01 0.90
C LYS A 70 15.97 3.27 0.65
N GLU A 71 16.34 4.52 0.41
CA GLU A 71 17.74 4.87 0.18
C GLU A 71 18.59 4.50 1.41
N GLY A 72 19.71 3.82 1.17
CA GLY A 72 20.56 3.30 2.24
C GLY A 72 20.08 1.99 2.88
N ASP A 73 18.91 1.45 2.49
CA ASP A 73 18.44 0.11 2.89
C ASP A 73 18.52 -0.85 1.68
N LYS A 74 19.12 -2.03 1.92
CA LYS A 74 19.23 -3.10 0.91
C LYS A 74 17.97 -3.97 0.82
N ASN A 75 17.11 -3.89 1.83
CA ASN A 75 15.92 -4.72 1.95
C ASN A 75 14.77 -4.21 1.08
N ILE A 76 13.82 -5.09 0.79
CA ILE A 76 12.55 -4.72 0.15
C ILE A 76 11.48 -4.63 1.23
N HIS A 77 10.79 -3.50 1.26
CA HIS A 77 9.66 -3.28 2.16
C HIS A 77 8.37 -3.57 1.41
N ILE A 78 7.48 -4.35 2.02
CA ILE A 78 6.19 -4.70 1.45
C ILE A 78 5.11 -4.09 2.32
N PHE A 79 4.24 -3.30 1.71
CA PHE A 79 3.06 -2.71 2.35
C PHE A 79 1.81 -3.31 1.73
N THR A 80 0.91 -3.84 2.56
CA THR A 80 -0.34 -4.44 2.09
C THR A 80 -1.53 -3.74 2.73
N PHE A 81 -2.47 -3.34 1.89
CA PHE A 81 -3.70 -2.65 2.26
C PHE A 81 -4.90 -3.46 1.76
N ALA A 82 -5.95 -3.54 2.57
CA ALA A 82 -7.26 -3.99 2.09
C ALA A 82 -7.98 -2.83 1.40
N VAL A 83 -8.71 -3.16 0.32
CA VAL A 83 -9.52 -2.24 -0.46
C VAL A 83 -10.97 -2.38 -0.03
N LEU A 84 -11.51 -1.33 0.54
CA LEU A 84 -12.91 -1.23 0.96
C LEU A 84 -13.67 -0.37 -0.06
N LYS A 85 -14.94 -0.71 -0.33
CA LYS A 85 -15.82 0.09 -1.21
C LYS A 85 -17.14 0.49 -0.53
N PRO A 86 -17.12 1.18 0.63
CA PRO A 86 -18.35 1.65 1.26
C PRO A 86 -19.01 2.73 0.40
N GLY A 87 -20.30 2.55 0.06
CA GLY A 87 -21.07 3.57 -0.65
C GLY A 87 -20.52 3.96 -2.03
N GLY A 88 -19.77 3.06 -2.68
CA GLY A 88 -19.21 3.29 -4.02
C GLY A 88 -17.83 3.96 -4.05
N VAL A 89 -17.32 4.46 -2.93
CA VAL A 89 -15.99 5.10 -2.82
C VAL A 89 -14.97 4.08 -2.35
N TYR A 90 -13.84 3.98 -3.04
CA TYR A 90 -12.74 3.10 -2.66
C TYR A 90 -11.93 3.74 -1.52
N LYS A 91 -11.58 2.94 -0.51
CA LYS A 91 -10.77 3.34 0.66
C LYS A 91 -9.74 2.25 0.98
N ALA A 92 -8.60 2.65 1.53
CA ALA A 92 -7.57 1.73 2.00
C ALA A 92 -7.71 1.50 3.50
N LEU A 93 -7.55 0.25 3.92
CA LEU A 93 -7.34 -0.13 5.31
C LEU A 93 -5.96 -0.80 5.42
N TRP A 94 -5.13 -0.35 6.35
CA TRP A 94 -3.85 -0.99 6.62
C TRP A 94 -4.06 -2.44 7.07
N LEU A 95 -3.41 -3.39 6.39
CA LEU A 95 -3.49 -4.80 6.75
C LEU A 95 -2.20 -5.27 7.41
N GLN A 96 -1.08 -5.19 6.70
CA GLN A 96 0.21 -5.67 7.18
C GLN A 96 1.37 -5.02 6.43
N SER A 97 2.56 -5.19 7.00
CA SER A 97 3.82 -4.83 6.37
C SER A 97 4.87 -5.90 6.63
N ALA A 98 5.77 -6.12 5.69
CA ALA A 98 6.86 -7.06 5.81
C ALA A 98 8.17 -6.47 5.26
N VAL A 99 9.29 -7.08 5.64
CA VAL A 99 10.62 -6.77 5.09
C VAL A 99 11.17 -8.06 4.54
N VAL A 100 11.58 -8.05 3.27
CA VAL A 100 12.33 -9.15 2.65
C VAL A 100 13.79 -8.78 2.73
N GLU A 101 14.52 -9.53 3.55
CA GLU A 101 15.96 -9.37 3.70
C GLU A 101 16.68 -9.85 2.45
N LYS A 102 17.64 -9.05 1.99
CA LYS A 102 18.57 -9.40 0.90
C LYS A 102 19.99 -9.55 1.38
#